data_AF-A0A7R9WAN7-F1
#
_entry.id   AF-A0A7R9WAN7-F1
#
_cell.length_a   1.000
_cell.length_b   1.000
_cell.length_c   1.000
_cell.angle_alpha   90.00
_cell.angle_beta   90.00
_cell.angle_gamma   90.00
#
_symmetry.space_group_name_H-M   'P 1'
#
loop_
_entity.id
_entity.type
_entity.pdbx_description
1 polymer ?
#
loop_
_entity_poly.entity_id
_entity_poly.type
_entity_poly.pdbx_seq_one_letter_code
_entity_poly.pdbx_strand_id
1 'polypeptide(L)'
;DRDYARFYVLETVARVPYFAYLSVLHLKETFGQRYDGKEAFKERMRTHYAEADNEMHHLLIMESLGGNSNQFDRILAQTMAFFYYWYVIPVFAFSESSAYHLSELIEDHAYNTYNGYLTNHADMLKSKPVPDIAREYYENDNPFLFDLFCTVKDIDDDNKYSDRRPKLETL
;
A
#
# COMPACT_ATOMS: atom_id res chain seq x y z
N ASP A 1 -23.20 -1.37 8.81
CA ASP A 1 -22.29 -1.14 7.67
C ASP A 1 -21.27 -2.24 7.46
N ARG A 2 -20.74 -2.34 6.24
CA ARG A 2 -19.73 -3.31 5.80
C ARG A 2 -18.43 -2.60 5.36
N ASP A 3 -18.08 -1.49 6.00
CA ASP A 3 -16.98 -0.63 5.54
C ASP A 3 -15.61 -1.30 5.65
N TYR A 4 -15.30 -2.00 6.75
CA TYR A 4 -14.05 -2.78 6.83
C TYR A 4 -13.96 -3.89 5.76
N ALA A 5 -15.08 -4.44 5.31
CA ALA A 5 -15.08 -5.40 4.21
C ALA A 5 -14.82 -4.73 2.85
N ARG A 6 -15.34 -3.51 2.65
CA ARG A 6 -15.01 -2.69 1.46
C ARG A 6 -13.54 -2.33 1.44
N PHE A 7 -13.00 -1.89 2.58
CA PHE A 7 -11.58 -1.60 2.74
C PHE A 7 -10.73 -2.84 2.50
N TYR A 8 -11.08 -3.99 3.07
CA TYR A 8 -10.39 -5.25 2.78
C TYR A 8 -10.30 -5.56 1.28
N VAL A 9 -11.40 -5.41 0.52
CA VAL A 9 -11.41 -5.62 -0.93
C VAL A 9 -10.50 -4.59 -1.63
N LEU A 10 -10.60 -3.32 -1.24
CA LEU A 10 -9.80 -2.22 -1.77
C LEU A 10 -8.29 -2.48 -1.55
N GLU A 11 -7.86 -2.74 -0.32
CA GLU A 11 -6.47 -3.02 0.05
C GLU A 11 -5.92 -4.28 -0.66
N THR A 12 -6.77 -5.29 -0.85
CA THR A 12 -6.39 -6.49 -1.62
C THR A 12 -6.07 -6.16 -3.08
N VAL A 13 -6.72 -5.16 -3.66
CA VAL A 13 -6.51 -4.71 -5.04
C VAL A 13 -5.39 -3.66 -5.12
N ALA A 14 -5.28 -2.75 -4.14
CA ALA A 14 -4.31 -1.66 -4.11
C ALA A 14 -2.85 -2.14 -4.05
N ARG A 15 -2.58 -3.28 -3.39
CA ARG A 15 -1.25 -3.92 -3.39
C ARG A 15 -0.80 -4.52 -4.73
N VAL A 16 -1.72 -4.78 -5.66
CA VAL A 16 -1.46 -5.59 -6.86
C VAL A 16 -0.49 -4.92 -7.83
N PRO A 17 -0.58 -3.61 -8.13
CA PRO A 17 0.33 -2.95 -9.05
C PRO A 17 1.78 -3.10 -8.63
N TYR A 18 2.10 -2.92 -7.34
CA TYR A 18 3.46 -3.01 -6.83
C TYR A 18 4.09 -4.39 -7.03
N PHE A 19 3.31 -5.46 -6.79
CA PHE A 19 3.76 -6.82 -7.10
C PHE A 19 3.97 -7.06 -8.60
N ALA A 20 3.11 -6.50 -9.45
CA ALA A 20 3.27 -6.56 -10.90
C ALA A 20 4.50 -5.80 -11.38
N TYR A 21 4.77 -4.61 -10.83
CA TYR A 21 5.93 -3.79 -11.16
C TYR A 21 7.22 -4.52 -10.81
N LEU A 22 7.32 -5.06 -9.60
CA LEU A 22 8.45 -5.87 -9.17
C LEU A 22 8.65 -7.09 -10.07
N SER A 23 7.58 -7.77 -10.48
CA SER A 23 7.67 -8.93 -11.38
C SER A 23 8.28 -8.56 -12.74
N VAL A 24 7.83 -7.44 -13.34
CA VAL A 24 8.37 -6.94 -14.60
C VAL A 24 9.80 -6.45 -14.44
N LEU A 25 10.11 -5.73 -13.36
CA LEU A 25 11.47 -5.27 -13.08
C LEU A 25 12.42 -6.46 -12.89
N HIS A 26 12.09 -7.46 -12.08
CA HIS A 26 12.89 -8.68 -11.94
C HIS A 26 13.11 -9.40 -13.28
N LEU A 27 12.08 -9.46 -14.14
CA LEU A 27 12.22 -10.04 -15.46
C LEU A 27 13.19 -9.23 -16.35
N LYS A 28 13.06 -7.89 -16.37
CA LYS A 28 14.01 -6.99 -17.04
C LYS A 28 15.43 -7.21 -16.51
N GLU A 29 15.61 -7.30 -15.18
CA GLU A 29 16.91 -7.56 -14.56
C GLU A 29 17.53 -8.88 -15.02
N THR A 30 16.72 -9.94 -15.10
CA THR A 30 17.13 -11.27 -15.56
C THR A 30 17.70 -11.22 -16.98
N PHE A 31 17.14 -10.37 -17.84
CA PHE A 31 17.65 -10.11 -19.19
C PHE A 31 18.79 -9.09 -19.24
N GLY A 32 19.27 -8.61 -18.10
CA GLY A 32 20.33 -7.60 -18.01
C GLY A 32 19.88 -6.18 -18.35
N GLN A 33 18.57 -5.95 -18.44
CA GLN A 33 17.98 -4.66 -18.82
C GLN A 33 17.92 -3.71 -17.62
N ARG A 34 18.90 -2.81 -17.54
CA ARG A 34 19.00 -1.76 -16.50
C ARG A 34 19.15 -0.40 -17.19
N TYR A 35 18.14 -0.01 -17.96
CA TYR A 35 18.20 1.09 -18.94
C TYR A 35 18.53 2.47 -18.34
N ASP A 36 18.23 2.66 -17.06
CA ASP A 36 18.45 3.87 -16.26
C ASP A 36 19.71 3.80 -15.38
N GLY A 37 20.51 2.73 -15.50
CA GLY A 37 21.68 2.49 -14.67
C GLY A 37 21.37 1.62 -13.43
N LYS A 38 22.42 1.03 -12.84
CA LYS A 38 22.27 0.03 -11.77
C LYS A 38 21.63 0.59 -10.49
N GLU A 39 22.02 1.78 -10.08
CA GLU A 39 21.53 2.36 -8.81
C GLU A 39 20.07 2.79 -8.93
N ALA A 40 19.69 3.52 -9.99
CA ALA A 40 18.30 3.94 -10.21
C ALA A 40 17.35 2.73 -10.34
N PHE A 41 17.78 1.67 -11.04
CA PHE A 41 17.02 0.43 -11.14
C PHE A 41 16.78 -0.22 -9.76
N LYS A 42 17.84 -0.32 -8.95
CA LYS A 42 17.79 -0.88 -7.60
C LYS A 42 16.93 -0.03 -6.65
N GLU A 43 17.01 1.29 -6.75
CA GLU A 43 16.16 2.20 -5.97
C GLU A 43 14.69 2.00 -6.31
N ARG A 44 14.30 1.98 -7.59
CA ARG A 44 12.92 1.71 -8.02
C ARG A 44 12.38 0.40 -7.48
N MET A 45 13.17 -0.68 -7.57
CA MET A 45 12.75 -1.97 -7.00
C MET A 45 12.53 -1.90 -5.50
N ARG A 46 13.42 -1.23 -4.76
CA ARG A 46 13.26 -1.09 -3.32
C ARG A 46 12.04 -0.23 -2.95
N THR A 47 11.77 0.82 -3.71
CA THR A 47 10.55 1.64 -3.55
C THR A 47 9.30 0.80 -3.77
N HIS A 48 9.18 0.06 -4.89
CA HIS A 48 8.01 -0.79 -5.11
C HIS A 48 7.88 -1.95 -4.11
N TYR A 49 9.00 -2.42 -3.55
CA TYR A 49 8.97 -3.38 -2.44
C TYR A 49 8.40 -2.75 -1.17
N ALA A 50 8.83 -1.53 -0.84
CA ALA A 50 8.31 -0.78 0.28
C ALA A 50 6.83 -0.41 0.12
N GLU A 51 6.38 -0.05 -1.09
CA GLU A 51 4.97 0.19 -1.40
C GLU A 51 4.14 -1.09 -1.25
N ALA A 52 4.59 -2.21 -1.82
CA ALA A 52 3.91 -3.50 -1.66
C ALA A 52 3.81 -3.95 -0.19
N ASP A 53 4.85 -3.68 0.59
CA ASP A 53 4.89 -3.95 2.03
C ASP A 53 3.89 -3.07 2.79
N ASN A 54 3.80 -1.78 2.47
CA ASN A 54 2.83 -0.87 3.08
C ASN A 54 1.38 -1.33 2.85
N GLU A 55 1.00 -1.61 1.60
CA GLU A 55 -0.35 -2.06 1.28
C GLU A 55 -0.67 -3.42 1.91
N MET A 56 0.33 -4.29 2.10
CA MET A 56 0.15 -5.54 2.84
C MET A 56 -0.23 -5.27 4.31
N HIS A 57 0.45 -4.34 4.98
CA HIS A 57 0.12 -4.01 6.36
C HIS A 57 -1.26 -3.37 6.50
N HIS A 58 -1.68 -2.53 5.54
CA HIS A 58 -3.04 -1.97 5.51
C HIS A 58 -4.08 -3.08 5.36
N LEU A 59 -3.83 -4.06 4.47
CA LEU A 59 -4.67 -5.24 4.36
C LEU A 59 -4.78 -6.01 5.68
N LEU A 60 -3.66 -6.29 6.35
CA LEU A 60 -3.64 -7.01 7.64
C LEU A 60 -4.40 -6.25 8.74
N ILE A 61 -4.31 -4.91 8.75
CA ILE A 61 -5.11 -4.07 9.64
C ILE A 61 -6.60 -4.29 9.35
N MET A 62 -7.03 -4.25 8.09
CA MET A 62 -8.43 -4.49 7.73
C MET A 62 -8.91 -5.91 8.10
N GLU A 63 -8.04 -6.92 7.98
CA GLU A 63 -8.33 -8.27 8.45
C GLU A 63 -8.54 -8.34 9.97
N SER A 64 -7.67 -7.67 10.75
CA SER A 64 -7.79 -7.60 12.21
C SER A 64 -9.09 -6.92 12.67
N LEU A 65 -9.61 -5.99 11.86
CA LEU A 65 -10.89 -5.29 12.07
C LEU A 65 -12.10 -6.10 11.56
N GLY A 66 -11.89 -7.33 11.07
CA GLY A 66 -12.94 -8.24 10.62
C GLY A 66 -13.37 -8.05 9.17
N GLY A 67 -12.60 -7.30 8.36
CA GLY A 67 -12.89 -7.04 6.95
C GLY A 67 -12.94 -8.30 6.08
N ASN A 68 -12.21 -9.34 6.45
CA ASN A 68 -12.18 -10.63 5.74
C ASN A 68 -13.20 -11.66 6.26
N SER A 69 -14.12 -11.28 7.14
CA SER A 69 -15.06 -12.21 7.79
C SER A 69 -16.00 -12.93 6.81
N ASN A 70 -16.35 -12.29 5.68
CA ASN A 70 -17.26 -12.85 4.69
C ASN A 70 -16.54 -13.58 3.55
N GLN A 71 -16.92 -14.82 3.26
CA GLN A 71 -16.31 -15.63 2.21
C GLN A 71 -16.51 -15.07 0.79
N PHE A 72 -17.66 -14.45 0.52
CA PHE A 72 -17.94 -13.85 -0.79
C PHE A 72 -17.00 -12.68 -1.07
N ASP A 73 -16.78 -11.79 -0.08
CA ASP A 73 -15.88 -10.66 -0.24
C ASP A 73 -14.43 -11.12 -0.48
N ARG A 74 -13.99 -12.18 0.22
CA ARG A 74 -12.67 -12.79 -0.01
C ARG A 74 -12.52 -13.31 -1.44
N ILE A 75 -13.49 -14.10 -1.92
CA ILE A 75 -13.45 -14.64 -3.28
C ILE A 75 -13.47 -13.52 -4.32
N LEU A 76 -14.31 -12.49 -4.10
CA LEU A 76 -14.39 -11.34 -4.98
C LEU A 76 -13.04 -10.60 -5.04
N ALA A 77 -12.47 -10.25 -3.88
CA ALA A 77 -11.18 -9.56 -3.79
C ALA A 77 -10.05 -10.35 -4.46
N GLN A 78 -9.96 -11.66 -4.17
CA GLN A 78 -8.95 -12.55 -4.75
C GLN A 78 -9.09 -12.66 -6.27
N THR A 79 -10.31 -12.79 -6.77
CA THR A 79 -10.59 -12.89 -8.21
C THR A 79 -10.22 -11.58 -8.91
N MET A 80 -10.63 -10.44 -8.35
CA MET A 80 -10.26 -9.11 -8.86
C MET A 80 -8.75 -8.94 -8.89
N ALA A 81 -8.07 -9.22 -7.78
CA ALA A 81 -6.61 -9.10 -7.68
C ALA A 81 -5.88 -9.99 -8.69
N PHE A 82 -6.35 -11.23 -8.92
CA PHE A 82 -5.74 -12.14 -9.89
C PHE A 82 -5.80 -11.59 -11.32
N PHE A 83 -6.99 -11.17 -11.78
CA PHE A 83 -7.12 -10.63 -13.13
C PHE A 83 -6.47 -9.26 -13.27
N TYR A 84 -6.52 -8.45 -12.21
CA TYR A 84 -5.89 -7.14 -12.19
C TYR A 84 -4.36 -7.25 -12.28
N TYR A 85 -3.75 -8.22 -11.61
CA TYR A 85 -2.32 -8.52 -11.74
C TYR A 85 -1.94 -8.76 -13.21
N TRP A 86 -2.66 -9.67 -13.88
CA TRP A 86 -2.39 -9.97 -15.28
C TRP A 86 -2.69 -8.81 -16.23
N TYR A 87 -3.54 -7.87 -15.83
CA TYR A 87 -3.77 -6.63 -16.57
C TYR A 87 -2.63 -5.61 -16.37
N VAL A 88 -2.14 -5.42 -15.14
CA VAL A 88 -1.09 -4.44 -14.85
C VAL A 88 0.26 -4.85 -15.45
N ILE A 89 0.60 -6.14 -15.47
CA ILE A 89 1.86 -6.65 -16.05
C ILE A 89 2.13 -6.09 -17.45
N PRO A 90 1.26 -6.29 -18.47
CA PRO A 90 1.50 -5.74 -19.80
C PRO A 90 1.45 -4.21 -19.82
N VAL A 91 0.55 -3.57 -19.06
CA VAL A 91 0.49 -2.09 -19.02
C VAL A 91 1.83 -1.51 -18.56
N PHE A 92 2.39 -2.02 -17.46
CA PHE A 92 3.68 -1.56 -16.94
C PHE A 92 4.87 -1.98 -17.84
N ALA A 93 4.82 -3.17 -18.45
CA ALA A 93 5.86 -3.62 -19.37
C ALA A 93 5.98 -2.73 -20.61
N PHE A 94 4.85 -2.21 -21.13
CA PHE A 94 4.83 -1.35 -22.33
C PHE A 94 4.83 0.15 -22.01
N SER A 95 4.27 0.58 -20.88
CA SER A 95 4.16 1.98 -20.46
C SER A 95 4.13 2.13 -18.95
N GLU A 96 5.30 2.37 -18.34
CA GLU A 96 5.42 2.63 -16.89
C GLU A 96 4.57 3.85 -16.48
N SER A 97 4.53 4.92 -17.30
CA SER A 97 3.73 6.11 -17.01
C SER A 97 2.22 5.82 -16.95
N SER A 98 1.70 5.00 -17.86
CA SER A 98 0.28 4.62 -17.83
C SER A 98 -0.05 3.74 -16.62
N ALA A 99 0.88 2.87 -16.24
CA ALA A 99 0.74 2.06 -15.04
C ALA A 99 0.75 2.89 -13.77
N TYR A 100 1.67 3.86 -13.63
CA TYR A 100 1.69 4.75 -12.46
C TYR A 100 0.45 5.63 -12.38
N HIS A 101 -0.03 6.17 -13.50
CA HIS A 101 -1.29 6.91 -13.50
C HIS A 101 -2.49 6.05 -13.09
N LEU A 102 -2.49 4.77 -13.46
CA LEU A 102 -3.51 3.83 -13.00
C LEU A 102 -3.44 3.60 -11.48
N SER A 103 -2.25 3.48 -10.89
CA SER A 103 -2.10 3.37 -9.43
C SER A 103 -2.54 4.65 -8.73
N GLU A 104 -2.16 5.82 -9.23
CA GLU A 104 -2.59 7.12 -8.70
C GLU A 104 -4.12 7.21 -8.64
N LEU A 105 -4.83 6.79 -9.68
CA LEU A 105 -6.30 6.77 -9.69
C LEU A 105 -6.90 5.82 -8.64
N ILE A 106 -6.21 4.71 -8.33
CA ILE A 106 -6.64 3.77 -7.29
C ILE A 106 -6.39 4.36 -5.91
N GLU A 107 -5.23 4.98 -5.68
CA GLU A 107 -4.89 5.65 -4.43
C GLU A 107 -5.83 6.82 -4.15
N ASP A 108 -6.14 7.64 -5.16
CA ASP A 108 -7.13 8.71 -5.05
C ASP A 108 -8.51 8.17 -4.66
N HIS A 109 -8.92 7.04 -5.25
CA HIS A 109 -10.18 6.40 -4.89
C HIS A 109 -10.16 5.86 -3.45
N ALA A 110 -9.05 5.23 -3.05
CA ALA A 110 -8.82 4.74 -1.70
C ALA A 110 -8.90 5.89 -0.68
N TYR A 111 -8.14 6.96 -0.90
CA TYR A 111 -8.10 8.14 -0.07
C TYR A 111 -9.50 8.74 0.12
N ASN A 112 -10.25 8.94 -0.96
CA ASN A 112 -11.60 9.50 -0.87
C ASN A 112 -12.55 8.60 -0.05
N THR A 113 -12.42 7.28 -0.19
CA THR A 113 -13.24 6.31 0.56
C THR A 113 -12.89 6.33 2.05
N TYR A 114 -11.61 6.31 2.41
CA TYR A 114 -11.15 6.40 3.78
C TYR A 114 -11.52 7.73 4.42
N ASN A 115 -11.24 8.85 3.75
CA ASN A 115 -11.53 10.19 4.26
C ASN A 115 -13.04 10.38 4.51
N GLY A 116 -13.89 9.88 3.63
CA GLY A 116 -15.34 9.87 3.83
C GLY A 116 -15.75 9.07 5.06
N TYR A 117 -15.18 7.89 5.26
CA TYR A 117 -15.47 7.07 6.44
C TYR A 117 -15.00 7.70 7.74
N LEU A 118 -13.76 8.23 7.77
CA LEU A 118 -13.18 8.93 8.90
C LEU A 118 -14.04 10.14 9.30
N THR A 119 -14.45 10.96 8.33
CA THR A 119 -15.28 12.14 8.58
C THR A 119 -16.63 11.76 9.21
N ASN A 120 -17.25 10.66 8.75
CA ASN A 120 -18.57 10.25 9.22
C ASN A 120 -18.55 9.49 10.55
N HIS A 121 -17.41 8.95 10.96
CA HIS A 121 -17.31 8.06 12.13
C HIS A 121 -16.22 8.46 13.13
N ALA A 122 -15.67 9.67 13.04
CA ALA A 122 -14.53 10.13 13.84
C ALA A 122 -14.69 9.87 15.35
N ASP A 123 -15.83 10.24 15.93
CA ASP A 123 -16.07 10.08 17.39
C ASP A 123 -16.07 8.61 17.81
N MET A 124 -16.62 7.74 16.96
CA MET A 124 -16.64 6.30 17.20
C MET A 124 -15.24 5.70 17.09
N LEU A 125 -14.46 6.08 16.07
CA LEU A 125 -13.10 5.58 15.87
C LEU A 125 -12.17 5.97 17.02
N LYS A 126 -12.26 7.23 17.48
CA LYS A 126 -11.52 7.71 18.66
C LYS A 126 -11.83 6.96 19.95
N SER A 127 -12.97 6.27 20.04
CA SER A 127 -13.32 5.46 21.22
C SER A 127 -12.74 4.04 21.17
N LYS A 128 -12.19 3.61 20.02
CA LYS A 128 -11.70 2.26 19.80
C LYS A 128 -10.19 2.16 20.03
N PRO A 129 -9.72 0.99 20.53
CA PRO A 129 -8.30 0.74 20.63
C PRO A 129 -7.68 0.58 19.24
N VAL A 130 -6.42 1.00 19.13
CA VAL A 130 -5.59 0.73 17.95
C VAL A 130 -5.33 -0.78 17.85
N PRO A 131 -5.49 -1.41 16.68
CA PRO A 131 -5.14 -2.81 16.48
C PRO A 131 -3.66 -3.09 16.71
N ASP A 132 -3.33 -4.23 17.33
CA ASP A 132 -1.95 -4.61 17.64
C ASP A 132 -1.06 -4.64 16.39
N ILE A 133 -1.59 -5.11 15.26
CA ILE A 133 -0.89 -5.16 13.98
C ILE A 133 -0.51 -3.77 13.45
N ALA A 134 -1.31 -2.74 13.74
CA ALA A 134 -0.98 -1.37 13.38
C ALA A 134 0.18 -0.85 14.25
N ARG A 135 0.17 -1.18 15.56
CA ARG A 135 1.30 -0.84 16.45
C ARG A 135 2.58 -1.56 16.06
N GLU A 136 2.47 -2.84 15.70
CA GLU A 136 3.60 -3.60 15.19
C GLU A 136 4.26 -2.89 14.01
N TYR A 137 3.46 -2.54 13.00
CA TYR A 137 3.97 -1.89 11.80
C TYR A 137 4.49 -0.45 12.02
N TYR A 138 3.71 0.40 12.68
CA TYR A 138 4.03 1.82 12.82
C TYR A 138 4.89 2.14 14.06
N GLU A 139 5.02 1.27 15.05
CA GLU A 139 5.82 1.57 16.26
C GLU A 139 7.01 0.61 16.39
N ASN A 140 6.82 -0.68 16.15
CA ASN A 140 7.82 -1.69 16.51
C ASN A 140 8.72 -2.14 15.35
N ASP A 141 8.21 -2.15 14.13
CA ASP A 141 8.93 -2.64 12.96
C ASP A 141 10.04 -1.71 12.49
N ASN A 142 10.98 -2.28 11.74
CA ASN A 142 12.11 -1.55 11.19
C ASN A 142 11.60 -0.42 10.26
N PRO A 143 11.99 0.85 10.51
CA PRO A 143 11.52 1.99 9.72
C PRO A 143 11.97 1.97 8.28
N PHE A 144 12.97 1.17 7.92
CA PHE A 144 13.61 1.23 6.62
C PHE A 144 12.61 1.19 5.45
N LEU A 145 11.67 0.24 5.44
CA LEU A 145 10.73 0.13 4.32
C LEU A 145 9.72 1.28 4.34
N PHE A 146 9.15 1.58 5.50
CA PHE A 146 8.20 2.68 5.65
C PHE A 146 8.79 4.03 5.21
N ASP A 147 9.99 4.34 5.70
CA ASP A 147 10.68 5.59 5.38
C ASP A 147 11.13 5.65 3.92
N LEU A 148 11.34 4.50 3.26
CA LEU A 148 11.83 4.43 1.90
C LEU A 148 10.79 4.87 0.87
N PHE A 149 9.51 4.54 1.05
CA PHE A 149 8.46 4.97 0.13
C PHE A 149 7.91 6.37 0.47
N CYS A 150 8.13 6.86 1.69
CA CYS A 150 7.76 8.22 2.09
C CYS A 150 8.61 9.27 1.35
N THR A 151 8.03 9.89 0.32
CA THR A 151 8.74 10.86 -0.57
C THR A 151 8.84 12.28 -0.01
N VAL A 152 8.00 12.65 0.98
CA VAL A 152 8.03 13.98 1.62
C VAL A 152 8.88 13.93 2.88
N LYS A 153 10.13 14.38 2.75
CA LYS A 153 11.10 14.50 3.83
C LYS A 153 10.98 15.87 4.49
N ASP A 154 10.12 16.00 5.50
CA ASP A 154 10.24 17.14 6.40
C ASP A 154 11.43 16.88 7.32
N ILE A 155 12.35 17.84 7.33
CA ILE A 155 13.49 17.86 8.23
C ILE A 155 12.98 18.48 9.52
N ASP A 156 13.11 17.80 10.67
CA ASP A 156 12.81 18.43 11.96
C ASP A 156 13.90 19.47 12.33
N ASP A 157 13.63 20.30 13.35
CA ASP A 157 14.57 21.33 13.81
C ASP A 157 15.95 20.77 14.27
N ASP A 158 16.04 19.46 14.57
CA ASP A 158 17.24 18.72 14.98
C ASP A 158 17.95 18.01 13.81
N ASN A 159 17.54 18.27 12.56
CA ASN A 159 18.09 17.65 11.35
C ASN A 159 17.91 16.13 11.32
N LYS A 160 16.89 15.62 12.01
CA LYS A 160 16.44 14.23 11.93
C LYS A 160 15.32 14.12 10.90
N TYR A 161 15.25 12.98 10.23
CA TYR A 161 14.07 12.65 9.43
C TYR A 161 12.88 12.64 10.38
N SER A 162 11.91 13.53 10.18
CA SER A 162 10.81 13.69 11.13
C SER A 162 10.09 12.34 11.31
N ASP A 163 9.85 11.94 12.55
CA ASP A 163 8.94 10.84 12.92
C ASP A 163 7.54 11.13 12.36
N ARG A 164 7.30 10.77 11.09
CA ARG A 164 6.02 10.96 10.39
C ARG A 164 5.13 9.73 10.46
N ARG A 165 5.55 8.70 11.19
CA ARG A 165 4.67 7.59 11.53
C ARG A 165 3.44 8.15 12.27
N PRO A 166 2.22 7.68 11.95
CA PRO A 166 1.02 8.16 12.63
C PRO A 166 1.16 7.90 14.14
N LYS A 167 0.81 8.91 14.95
CA LYS A 167 0.75 8.73 16.41
C LYS A 167 -0.47 7.89 16.77
N LEU A 168 -0.23 6.67 17.21
CA LEU A 168 -1.27 5.69 17.47
C LEU A 168 -1.83 5.83 18.89
N GLU A 169 -2.72 6.79 19.10
CA GLU A 169 -3.45 6.98 20.37
C GLU A 169 -4.79 6.23 20.37
N THR A 170 -5.52 6.30 19.26
CA THR A 170 -6.84 5.68 19.02
C THR A 170 -6.90 5.17 17.59
N LEU A 171 -7.88 4.32 17.28
CA LEU A 171 -8.14 3.88 15.90
C LEU A 171 -8.47 5.06 14.97
#